data_AF-A0A850DR17-F1
#
_entry.id   AF-A0A850DR17-F1
#
_cell.length_a   1.000
_cell.length_b   1.000
_cell.length_c   1.000
_cell.angle_alpha   90.00
_cell.angle_beta   90.00
_cell.angle_gamma   90.00
#
_symmetry.space_group_name_H-M   'P 1'
#
loop_
_entity.id
_entity.type
_entity.pdbx_description
1 polymer ?
#
loop_
_entity_poly.entity_id
_entity_poly.type
_entity_poly.pdbx_seq_one_letter_code
_entity_poly.pdbx_strand_id
1 'polypeptide(L)'
;MIEHFDTLMFLAQGQIPNPTPVAPPGNQKILEVVGNAKWGAGIALVIGFFVGLMVWAGGRWVDHHRAGRIGLIMMLCAIAGGLLYGIGWQVINQFAGGTP
;
A
#
# COMPACT_ATOMS: atom_id res chain seq x y z
N MET A 1 -19.09 31.56 -34.52
CA MET A 1 -19.02 30.19 -33.96
C MET A 1 -17.69 29.48 -34.31
N ILE A 2 -16.95 29.93 -35.32
CA ILE A 2 -15.64 29.33 -35.70
C ILE A 2 -14.49 29.88 -34.83
N GLU A 3 -14.48 31.19 -34.54
CA GLU A 3 -13.50 31.88 -33.67
C GLU A 3 -13.31 31.23 -32.28
N HIS A 4 -14.40 30.80 -31.65
CA HIS A 4 -14.34 30.14 -30.34
C HIS A 4 -13.72 28.74 -30.41
N PHE A 5 -13.87 28.03 -31.54
CA PHE A 5 -13.29 26.71 -31.70
C PHE A 5 -11.77 26.79 -31.84
N ASP A 6 -11.26 27.74 -32.61
CA ASP A 6 -9.81 27.98 -32.74
C ASP A 6 -9.17 28.46 -31.44
N THR A 7 -9.90 29.27 -30.64
CA THR A 7 -9.44 29.69 -29.31
C THR A 7 -9.34 28.51 -28.34
N LEU A 8 -10.29 27.57 -28.39
CA LEU A 8 -10.27 26.36 -27.57
C LEU A 8 -9.18 25.38 -28.02
N MET A 9 -8.93 25.27 -29.33
CA MET A 9 -7.83 24.47 -29.88
C MET A 9 -6.45 25.09 -29.55
N PHE A 10 -6.34 26.42 -29.54
CA PHE A 10 -5.14 27.15 -29.13
C PHE A 10 -4.84 27.00 -27.63
N LEU A 11 -5.85 27.04 -26.76
CA LEU A 11 -5.70 26.76 -25.33
C LEU A 11 -5.36 25.29 -25.04
N ALA A 12 -5.86 24.35 -25.85
CA ALA A 12 -5.52 22.93 -25.75
C ALA A 12 -4.08 22.62 -26.22
N GLN A 13 -3.49 23.46 -27.08
CA GLN A 13 -2.12 23.34 -27.57
C GLN A 13 -1.08 24.14 -26.77
N GLY A 14 -1.54 24.97 -25.83
CA GLY A 14 -0.69 25.59 -24.82
C GLY A 14 -0.20 24.53 -23.84
N GLN A 15 0.83 23.76 -24.24
CA GLN A 15 1.63 22.94 -23.35
C GLN A 15 2.14 23.86 -22.23
N ILE A 16 1.40 23.94 -21.13
CA ILE A 16 1.91 24.47 -19.87
C ILE A 16 3.15 23.62 -19.63
N PRO A 17 4.37 24.19 -19.66
CA PRO A 17 5.56 23.44 -19.39
C PRO A 17 5.41 22.91 -17.97
N ASN A 18 5.04 21.64 -17.83
CA ASN A 18 5.00 20.98 -16.54
C ASN A 18 6.47 20.84 -16.14
N PRO A 19 6.97 21.60 -15.15
CA PRO A 19 8.35 21.46 -14.74
C PRO A 19 8.60 20.00 -14.38
N THR A 20 9.79 19.51 -14.69
CA THR A 20 10.19 18.18 -14.24
C THR A 20 9.98 18.12 -12.72
N PRO A 21 9.38 17.06 -12.16
CA PRO A 21 9.12 16.97 -10.74
C PRO A 21 10.42 17.17 -9.93
N VAL A 22 10.60 18.36 -9.37
CA VAL A 22 11.72 18.67 -8.49
C VAL A 22 11.33 18.20 -7.10
N ALA A 23 12.12 17.29 -6.54
CA ALA A 23 11.93 16.81 -5.19
C ALA A 23 11.92 18.00 -4.20
N PRO A 24 10.87 18.15 -3.38
CA PRO A 24 10.81 19.21 -2.38
C PRO A 24 12.00 19.13 -1.40
N PRO A 25 12.50 20.27 -0.89
CA PRO A 25 13.53 20.27 0.14
C PRO A 25 13.13 19.37 1.32
N GLY A 26 13.99 18.44 1.72
CA GLY A 26 13.70 17.47 2.79
C GLY A 26 13.08 16.14 2.35
N ASN A 27 12.86 15.92 1.05
CA ASN A 27 12.33 14.65 0.50
C ASN A 27 13.07 13.39 1.01
N GLN A 28 14.40 13.47 1.16
CA GLN A 28 15.20 12.34 1.64
C GLN A 28 14.76 11.82 3.02
N LYS A 29 14.48 12.71 3.97
CA LYS A 29 14.03 12.33 5.32
C LYS A 29 12.63 11.70 5.29
N ILE A 30 11.75 12.20 4.41
CA ILE A 30 10.40 11.65 4.26
C ILE A 30 10.49 10.23 3.71
N LEU A 31 11.27 10.02 2.65
CA LEU A 31 11.48 8.70 2.06
C LEU A 31 12.14 7.72 3.03
N GLU A 32 13.08 8.19 3.86
CA GLU A 32 13.71 7.37 4.90
C GLU A 32 12.70 6.88 5.95
N VAL A 33 11.86 7.78 6.48
CA VAL A 33 10.82 7.42 7.45
C VAL A 33 9.81 6.44 6.85
N VAL A 34 9.36 6.70 5.62
CA VAL A 34 8.42 5.81 4.91
C VAL A 34 9.06 4.45 4.64
N GLY A 35 10.34 4.42 4.26
CA GLY A 35 11.10 3.20 4.05
C GLY A 35 11.21 2.36 5.33
N ASN A 36 11.55 2.99 6.45
CA ASN A 36 11.64 2.33 7.75
C ASN A 36 10.27 1.80 8.21
N ALA A 37 9.20 2.58 8.01
CA ALA A 37 7.84 2.15 8.33
C ALA A 37 7.41 0.95 7.48
N LYS A 38 7.73 0.96 6.18
CA LYS A 38 7.46 -0.15 5.27
C LYS A 38 8.18 -1.42 5.72
N TRP A 39 9.48 -1.32 6.00
CA TRP A 39 10.27 -2.45 6.51
C TRP A 39 9.70 -3.01 7.82
N GLY A 40 9.39 -2.14 8.78
CA GLY A 40 8.79 -2.52 10.05
C GLY A 40 7.43 -3.20 9.89
N ALA A 41 6.58 -2.69 8.99
CA ALA A 41 5.30 -3.30 8.66
C ALA A 41 5.47 -4.71 8.07
N GLY A 42 6.44 -4.91 7.18
CA GLY A 42 6.76 -6.23 6.62
C GLY A 42 7.12 -7.26 7.70
N ILE A 43 7.96 -6.89 8.66
CA ILE A 43 8.33 -7.77 9.77
C ILE A 43 7.15 -8.03 10.70
N ALA A 44 6.37 -7.00 11.03
CA ALA A 44 5.20 -7.14 11.89
C ALA A 44 4.17 -8.12 11.32
N LEU A 45 3.99 -8.15 9.99
CA LEU A 45 3.09 -9.11 9.34
C LEU A 45 3.59 -10.56 9.48
N VAL A 46 4.90 -10.79 9.29
CA VAL A 46 5.50 -12.11 9.46
C VAL A 46 5.37 -12.59 10.91
N ILE A 47 5.75 -11.74 11.87
CA ILE A 47 5.64 -12.04 13.30
C ILE A 47 4.18 -12.28 13.68
N GLY A 48 3.26 -11.43 13.24
CA GLY A 48 1.84 -11.56 13.51
C GLY A 48 1.25 -12.90 13.03
N PHE A 49 1.71 -13.39 11.87
CA PHE A 49 1.31 -14.71 11.37
C PHE A 49 1.80 -15.84 12.28
N PHE A 50 3.08 -15.87 12.61
CA PHE A 50 3.65 -16.96 13.43
C PHE A 50 3.18 -16.92 14.89
N VAL A 51 2.99 -15.72 15.47
CA VAL A 51 2.35 -15.57 16.78
C VAL A 51 0.91 -16.08 16.72
N GLY A 52 0.16 -15.74 15.68
CA GLY A 52 -1.18 -16.30 15.45
C GLY A 52 -1.17 -17.82 15.39
N LEU A 53 -0.21 -18.42 14.67
CA LEU A 53 -0.01 -19.86 14.58
C LEU A 53 0.24 -20.50 15.95
N MET A 54 1.11 -19.90 16.77
CA MET A 54 1.37 -20.36 18.14
C MET A 54 0.11 -20.29 19.01
N VAL A 55 -0.65 -19.19 18.95
CA VAL A 55 -1.90 -19.03 19.71
C VAL A 55 -2.97 -20.01 19.24
N TRP A 56 -3.04 -20.28 17.94
CA TRP A 56 -3.98 -21.24 17.36
C TRP A 56 -3.66 -22.68 17.78
N ALA A 57 -2.38 -23.07 17.70
CA ALA A 57 -1.91 -24.40 18.10
C ALA A 57 -2.06 -24.60 19.61
N GLY A 58 -1.63 -23.60 20.40
CA GLY A 58 -1.78 -23.61 21.86
C GLY A 58 -3.25 -23.68 22.29
N GLY A 59 -4.14 -22.93 21.62
CA GLY A 59 -5.58 -22.98 21.91
C GLY A 59 -6.21 -24.36 21.64
N ARG A 60 -5.71 -25.13 20.66
CA ARG A 60 -6.12 -26.52 20.45
C ARG A 60 -5.48 -27.49 21.44
N TRP A 61 -4.25 -27.23 21.84
CA TRP A 61 -3.56 -28.03 22.84
C TRP A 61 -4.32 -28.02 24.18
N VAL A 62 -4.77 -26.84 24.62
CA VAL A 62 -5.48 -26.67 25.90
C VAL A 62 -7.00 -26.79 25.79
N ASP A 63 -7.52 -27.32 24.68
CA ASP A 63 -8.96 -27.43 24.36
C ASP A 63 -9.74 -26.10 24.47
N HIS A 64 -9.04 -24.97 24.40
CA HIS A 64 -9.63 -23.64 24.51
C HIS A 64 -10.05 -23.14 23.11
N HIS A 65 -11.26 -23.52 22.70
CA HIS A 65 -11.82 -23.21 21.38
C HIS A 65 -11.76 -21.70 21.03
N ARG A 66 -11.96 -20.81 22.02
CA ARG A 66 -11.89 -19.36 21.83
C ARG A 66 -10.48 -18.87 21.49
N ALA A 67 -9.45 -19.42 22.13
CA ALA A 67 -8.05 -19.06 21.87
C ALA A 67 -7.61 -19.55 20.48
N GLY A 68 -8.04 -20.76 20.12
CA GLY A 68 -7.83 -21.30 18.76
C GLY A 68 -8.42 -20.40 17.67
N ARG A 69 -9.60 -19.82 17.89
CA ARG A 69 -10.23 -18.88 16.95
C ARG A 69 -9.46 -17.57 16.83
N ILE A 70 -8.97 -17.02 17.94
CA ILE A 70 -8.19 -15.76 17.92
C ILE A 70 -6.90 -15.94 17.11
N GLY A 71 -6.17 -17.04 17.31
CA GLY A 71 -4.96 -17.33 16.54
C GLY A 71 -5.23 -17.45 15.03
N LEU A 72 -6.36 -18.08 14.65
CA LEU A 72 -6.80 -18.13 13.25
C LEU A 72 -7.08 -16.73 12.67
N ILE A 73 -7.78 -15.87 13.42
CA ILE A 73 -8.06 -14.49 12.97
C ILE A 73 -6.77 -13.71 12.79
N MET A 74 -5.82 -13.81 13.73
CA MET A 74 -4.51 -13.17 13.61
C MET A 74 -3.76 -13.60 12.34
N MET A 75 -3.76 -14.91 12.03
CA MET A 75 -3.17 -15.43 10.80
C MET A 75 -3.86 -14.89 9.55
N LEU A 76 -5.19 -14.88 9.52
CA LEU A 76 -5.95 -14.35 8.37
C LEU A 76 -5.71 -12.85 8.16
N CYS A 77 -5.64 -12.07 9.25
CA CYS A 77 -5.30 -10.64 9.18
C CYS A 77 -3.86 -10.44 8.67
N ALA A 78 -2.90 -11.25 9.12
CA ALA A 78 -1.52 -11.18 8.65
C ALA A 78 -1.38 -11.56 7.16
N ILE A 79 -2.11 -12.58 6.70
CA ILE A 79 -2.16 -12.97 5.27
C ILE A 79 -2.79 -11.85 4.43
N ALA A 80 -3.96 -11.36 4.83
CA ALA A 80 -4.63 -10.27 4.11
C ALA A 80 -3.76 -8.99 4.08
N GLY A 81 -3.14 -8.65 5.22
CA GLY A 81 -2.19 -7.55 5.31
C GLY A 81 -0.95 -7.77 4.45
N GLY A 82 -0.42 -8.99 4.39
CA GLY A 82 0.71 -9.37 3.53
C GLY A 82 0.40 -9.26 2.04
N LEU A 83 -0.80 -9.67 1.63
CA LEU A 83 -1.28 -9.48 0.27
C LEU A 83 -1.36 -7.99 -0.06
N LEU A 84 -2.04 -7.19 0.75
CA LEU A 84 -2.12 -5.73 0.53
C LEU A 84 -0.74 -5.06 0.55
N TYR A 85 0.18 -5.51 1.39
CA TYR A 85 1.55 -5.01 1.45
C TYR A 85 2.34 -5.33 0.16
N GLY A 86 2.13 -6.51 -0.44
CA GLY A 86 2.80 -6.93 -1.67
C GLY A 86 2.19 -6.34 -2.95
N ILE A 87 0.86 -6.41 -3.10
CA ILE A 87 0.17 -6.03 -4.34
C ILE A 87 -0.50 -4.65 -4.28
N GLY A 88 -0.62 -4.03 -3.11
CA GLY A 88 -1.41 -2.81 -2.94
C GLY A 88 -0.91 -1.65 -3.81
N TRP A 89 0.41 -1.50 -3.94
CA TRP A 89 0.99 -0.46 -4.81
C TRP A 89 0.65 -0.70 -6.29
N GLN A 90 0.70 -1.96 -6.74
CA GLN A 90 0.37 -2.30 -8.12
C GLN A 90 -1.09 -2.02 -8.42
N VAL A 91 -2.00 -2.38 -7.49
CA VAL A 91 -3.44 -2.12 -7.62
C VAL A 91 -3.72 -0.62 -7.75
N ILE A 92 -3.10 0.21 -6.88
CA ILE A 92 -3.25 1.67 -6.94
C ILE A 92 -2.76 2.22 -8.28
N ASN A 93 -1.60 1.78 -8.76
CA ASN A 93 -1.04 2.26 -10.03
C ASN A 93 -1.90 1.89 -11.25
N GLN A 94 -2.49 0.70 -11.25
CA GLN A 94 -3.41 0.27 -12.31
C GLN A 94 -4.66 1.17 -12.37
N PHE A 95 -5.22 1.56 -11.22
CA PHE A 95 -6.35 2.49 -11.19
C PHE A 95 -5.95 3.94 -11.49
N ALA A 96 -4.71 4.32 -11.20
CA ALA A 96 -4.19 5.67 -11.44
C ALA A 96 -3.78 5.93 -12.90
N GLY A 97 -3.90 4.95 -13.80
CA GLY A 97 -3.51 5.09 -15.21
C GLY A 97 -2.01 5.02 -15.47
N GLY A 98 -1.23 4.49 -14.50
CA GLY A 98 0.20 4.27 -14.68
C GLY A 98 0.45 3.12 -15.66
N THR A 99 0.99 3.42 -16.83
CA THR A 99 1.61 2.41 -17.70
C THR A 99 2.79 1.75 -16.97
N PRO A 100 3.01 0.44 -17.18
CA PRO A 100 3.94 -0.40 -16.40
C PRO A 100 5.38 0.11 -16.34
#